data_AF-A0A496QQA7-F1
#
_entry.id   AF-A0A496QQA7-F1
#
_cell.length_a   1.000
_cell.length_b   1.000
_cell.length_c   1.000
_cell.angle_alpha   90.00
_cell.angle_beta   90.00
_cell.angle_gamma   90.00
#
_symmetry.space_group_name_H-M   'P 1'
#
loop_
_entity.id
_entity.type
_entity.pdbx_description
1 polymer ?
#
loop_
_entity_poly.entity_id
_entity_poly.type
_entity_poly.pdbx_seq_one_letter_code
_entity_poly.pdbx_strand_id
1 'polypeptide(L)'
;MTPVFLESLKDTPVVFLQGARQTGKSTLVCHLAVNEYPAYYLSLDDIGIFSAAKSDPQGFISELSVPTIIDEVQRVPELFRAIRE
;
A
#
# COMPACT_ATOMS: atom_id res chain seq x y z
N MET A 1 -9.57 13.73 7.45
CA MET A 1 -8.98 12.39 7.21
C MET A 1 -7.53 12.50 6.79
N THR A 2 -7.21 13.33 5.80
CA THR A 2 -5.83 13.62 5.33
C THR A 2 -4.81 13.93 6.44
N PRO A 3 -5.08 14.84 7.41
CA PRO A 3 -4.09 15.18 8.44
C PRO A 3 -3.78 14.02 9.40
N VAL A 4 -4.78 13.22 9.78
CA VAL A 4 -4.58 12.05 10.67
C VAL A 4 -3.75 10.95 9.97
N PHE A 5 -3.94 10.79 8.67
CA PHE A 5 -3.20 9.80 7.87
C PHE A 5 -1.70 10.15 7.78
N LEU A 6 -1.38 11.41 7.46
CA LEU A 6 0.00 11.88 7.37
C LEU A 6 0.70 11.92 8.73
N GLU A 7 -0.03 12.21 9.80
CA GLU A 7 0.49 12.13 11.17
C GLU A 7 0.80 10.69 11.58
N SER A 8 -0.09 9.74 11.25
CA SER A 8 0.13 8.31 11.55
C SER A 8 1.36 7.73 10.85
N LEU A 9 1.67 8.20 9.64
CA LEU A 9 2.88 7.78 8.89
C LEU A 9 4.19 8.24 9.55
N LYS A 10 4.15 9.24 10.44
CA LYS A 10 5.35 9.71 11.16
C LYS A 10 5.74 8.78 12.32
N ASP A 11 4.78 8.07 12.89
CA ASP A 11 4.96 7.26 14.11
C ASP A 11 4.84 5.74 13.83
N THR A 12 4.09 5.36 12.78
CA THR A 12 3.88 3.99 12.32
C THR A 12 4.29 3.84 10.86
N PRO A 13 5.27 2.98 10.51
CA PRO A 13 5.82 2.89 9.15
C PRO A 13 4.83 2.30 8.13
N VAL A 14 3.70 1.77 8.58
CA VAL A 14 2.69 1.12 7.75
C VAL A 14 1.30 1.59 8.19
N VAL A 15 0.50 2.08 7.25
CA VAL A 15 -0.90 2.46 7.47
C VAL A 15 -1.80 1.64 6.56
N PHE A 16 -2.81 1.00 7.13
CA PHE A 16 -3.79 0.21 6.38
C PHE A 16 -5.11 0.98 6.25
N LEU A 17 -5.52 1.26 5.00
CA LEU A 17 -6.75 1.98 4.71
C LEU A 17 -7.86 1.02 4.26
N GLN A 18 -8.84 0.78 5.14
CA GLN A 18 -10.01 -0.06 4.84
C GLN A 18 -11.30 0.76 4.82
N GLY A 19 -12.23 0.41 3.94
CA GLY A 19 -13.58 0.99 3.91
C GLY A 19 -14.44 0.40 2.79
N ALA A 20 -15.74 0.73 2.78
CA ALA A 20 -16.70 0.18 1.82
C ALA A 20 -16.29 0.41 0.35
N ARG A 21 -16.76 -0.45 -0.57
CA ARG A 21 -16.47 -0.27 -2.00
C ARG A 21 -16.98 1.09 -2.50
N GLN A 22 -16.26 1.69 -3.46
CA GLN A 22 -16.62 2.94 -4.12
C GLN A 22 -16.71 4.19 -3.23
N THR A 23 -16.07 4.20 -2.06
CA THR A 23 -15.99 5.38 -1.18
C THR A 23 -14.82 6.32 -1.47
N GLY A 24 -14.17 6.20 -2.64
CA GLY A 24 -13.08 7.10 -3.05
C GLY A 24 -11.73 6.89 -2.35
N LYS A 25 -11.48 5.71 -1.77
CA LYS A 25 -10.22 5.41 -1.06
C LYS A 25 -9.00 5.55 -1.96
N SER A 26 -8.93 4.81 -3.08
CA SER A 26 -7.80 4.89 -4.01
C SER A 26 -7.61 6.31 -4.54
N THR A 27 -8.70 7.06 -4.77
CA THR A 27 -8.65 8.48 -5.15
C THR A 27 -7.96 9.34 -4.07
N LEU A 28 -8.28 9.13 -2.79
CA LEU A 28 -7.63 9.84 -1.69
C LEU A 28 -6.13 9.51 -1.61
N VAL A 29 -5.76 8.23 -1.68
CA VAL A 29 -4.35 7.83 -1.56
C VAL A 29 -3.54 8.31 -2.76
N CYS A 30 -4.08 8.24 -3.99
CA CYS A 30 -3.42 8.78 -5.17
C CYS A 30 -3.25 10.30 -5.09
N HIS A 31 -4.25 11.04 -4.61
CA HIS A 31 -4.14 12.48 -4.45
C HIS A 31 -3.02 12.86 -3.46
N LEU A 32 -2.96 12.15 -2.33
CA LEU A 32 -1.88 12.29 -1.35
C LEU A 32 -0.52 11.95 -1.96
N ALA A 33 -0.44 10.84 -2.69
CA ALA A 33 0.77 10.37 -3.34
C ALA A 33 1.36 11.38 -4.33
N VAL A 34 0.52 12.14 -5.03
CA VAL A 34 0.99 13.12 -6.02
C VAL A 34 1.37 14.46 -5.40
N ASN A 35 0.66 14.90 -4.36
CA ASN A 35 0.75 16.29 -3.89
C ASN A 35 1.47 16.47 -2.55
N GLU A 36 1.24 15.57 -1.59
CA GLU A 36 1.64 15.79 -0.19
C GLU A 36 2.66 14.76 0.29
N TYR A 37 2.66 13.55 -0.29
CA TYR A 37 3.50 12.43 0.12
C TYR A 37 3.91 11.55 -1.07
N PRO A 38 4.88 11.99 -1.89
CA PRO A 38 5.38 11.26 -3.06
C PRO A 38 5.63 9.78 -2.78
N ALA A 39 4.82 8.92 -3.38
CA ALA A 39 4.86 7.48 -3.14
C ALA A 39 4.66 6.71 -4.45
N TYR A 40 5.32 5.55 -4.55
CA TYR A 40 5.06 4.60 -5.63
C TYR A 40 3.68 3.98 -5.46
N TYR A 41 2.98 3.74 -6.56
CA TYR A 41 1.66 3.11 -6.56
C TYR A 41 1.74 1.76 -7.27
N LEU A 42 1.46 0.69 -6.53
CA LEU A 42 1.39 -0.66 -7.05
C LEU A 42 -0.02 -1.19 -6.80
N SER A 43 -0.61 -1.83 -7.81
CA SER A 43 -1.92 -2.48 -7.68
C SER A 43 -1.79 -3.98 -7.89
N LEU A 44 -2.33 -4.78 -6.98
CA LEU A 44 -2.40 -6.24 -7.12
C LEU A 44 -3.49 -6.70 -8.09
N ASP A 45 -4.19 -5.79 -8.75
CA ASP A 45 -4.98 -6.11 -9.95
C ASP A 45 -4.08 -6.31 -11.18
N ASP A 46 -2.87 -5.74 -11.20
CA ASP A 46 -1.88 -6.06 -12.22
C ASP A 46 -1.37 -7.49 -12.01
N ILE A 47 -1.42 -8.29 -13.08
CA ILE A 47 -1.09 -9.73 -13.03
C ILE A 47 0.39 -9.94 -12.72
N GLY A 48 1.27 -9.07 -13.20
CA GLY A 48 2.72 -9.15 -12.96
C GLY A 48 3.04 -8.86 -11.50
N ILE A 49 2.52 -7.74 -10.97
CA ILE A 49 2.70 -7.36 -9.56
C ILE A 49 2.08 -8.43 -8.63
N PHE A 50 0.87 -8.89 -8.93
CA PHE A 50 0.22 -9.96 -8.18
C PHE A 50 1.06 -11.23 -8.14
N SER A 51 1.58 -11.67 -9.30
CA SER A 51 2.36 -12.90 -9.39
C SER A 51 3.66 -12.79 -8.60
N ALA A 52 4.38 -11.68 -8.72
CA ALA A 52 5.61 -11.42 -7.97
C ALA A 52 5.37 -11.40 -6.46
N ALA A 53 4.35 -10.65 -6.01
CA ALA A 53 3.97 -10.57 -4.61
C ALA A 53 3.51 -11.92 -4.04
N LYS A 54 2.85 -12.75 -4.85
CA LYS A 54 2.37 -14.07 -4.43
C LYS A 54 3.49 -15.12 -4.38
N SER A 55 4.46 -15.07 -5.29
CA SER A 55 5.53 -16.05 -5.37
C SER A 55 6.56 -15.89 -4.25
N ASP A 56 6.89 -14.64 -3.90
CA ASP A 56 7.82 -14.33 -2.81
C ASP A 56 7.37 -13.04 -2.09
N PRO A 57 6.46 -13.14 -1.09
CA PRO A 57 5.96 -11.99 -0.36
C PRO A 57 7.07 -11.22 0.38
N GLN A 58 8.10 -11.89 0.88
CA GLN A 58 9.19 -11.24 1.63
C GLN A 58 10.14 -10.51 0.68
N GLY A 59 10.60 -11.18 -0.37
CA GLY A 59 11.42 -10.56 -1.42
C GLY A 59 10.70 -9.35 -2.00
N PHE A 60 9.42 -9.49 -2.33
CA PHE A 60 8.59 -8.41 -2.85
C PHE A 60 8.59 -7.18 -1.93
N ILE A 61 8.35 -7.34 -0.62
CA ILE A 61 8.38 -6.21 0.33
C ILE A 61 9.79 -5.61 0.45
N SER A 62 10.83 -6.44 0.48
CA SER A 62 12.22 -5.99 0.65
C SER A 62 12.75 -5.15 -0.52
N GLU A 63 12.20 -5.36 -1.72
CA GLU A 63 12.57 -4.65 -2.94
C GLU A 63 11.75 -3.37 -3.18
N LEU A 64 10.74 -3.08 -2.35
CA LEU A 64 9.91 -1.89 -2.52
C LEU A 64 10.70 -0.61 -2.25
N SER A 65 10.62 0.32 -3.20
CA SER A 65 11.03 1.70 -2.97
C SER A 65 10.04 2.40 -2.03
N VAL A 66 10.49 2.81 -0.85
CA VAL A 66 9.63 3.54 0.09
C VAL A 66 9.63 5.06 -0.19
N PRO A 67 8.49 5.76 -0.07
CA PRO A 67 7.18 5.24 0.33
C PRO A 67 6.44 4.53 -0.83
N THR A 68 5.72 3.45 -0.53
CA THR A 68 4.91 2.70 -1.51
C THR A 68 3.49 2.51 -1.00
N ILE A 69 2.53 2.61 -1.91
CA ILE A 69 1.13 2.25 -1.74
C ILE A 69 0.88 0.93 -2.48
N ILE A 70 0.31 -0.05 -1.78
CA ILE A 70 -0.14 -1.31 -2.35
C ILE A 70 -1.67 -1.33 -2.32
N ASP A 71 -2.30 -1.22 -3.48
CA ASP A 71 -3.75 -1.32 -3.61
C ASP A 71 -4.21 -2.77 -3.75
N GLU A 72 -5.45 -3.05 -3.32
CA GLU A 72 -6.06 -4.38 -3.34
C GLU A 72 -5.24 -5.45 -2.57
N VAL A 73 -4.54 -5.06 -1.49
CA VAL A 73 -3.66 -5.92 -0.68
C VAL A 73 -4.34 -7.22 -0.19
N GLN A 74 -5.67 -7.22 -0.03
CA GLN A 74 -6.46 -8.42 0.29
C GLN A 74 -6.29 -9.57 -0.71
N ARG A 75 -5.80 -9.31 -1.94
CA ARG A 75 -5.52 -10.34 -2.94
C ARG A 75 -4.30 -11.20 -2.54
N VAL A 76 -3.37 -10.66 -1.77
CA VAL A 76 -2.20 -11.37 -1.24
C VAL A 76 -2.08 -11.12 0.28
N PRO A 77 -2.91 -11.78 1.11
CA PRO A 77 -2.90 -11.57 2.57
C PRO A 77 -1.56 -11.92 3.24
N GLU A 78 -0.71 -12.73 2.59
CA GLU A 78 0.61 -13.09 3.08
C GLU A 78 1.54 -11.88 3.24
N LEU A 79 1.29 -10.78 2.51
CA LEU A 79 2.06 -9.54 2.65
C LEU A 79 1.98 -8.94 4.06
N PHE A 80 0.88 -9.12 4.79
CA PHE A 80 0.78 -8.64 6.17
C PHE A 80 1.78 -9.32 7.12
N ARG A 81 2.16 -10.57 6.83
CA ARG A 81 3.21 -11.26 7.59
C ARG A 81 4.58 -10.76 7.17
N ALA A 82 4.82 -10.65 5.87
CA ALA A 82 6.09 -10.17 5.30
C ALA A 82 6.46 -8.76 5.79
N ILE A 83 5.48 -7.87 5.97
CA ILE A 83 5.71 -6.50 6.46
C ILE A 83 6.13 -6.45 7.95
N ARG A 84 5.84 -7.50 8.73
CA ARG A 84 6.11 -7.54 10.19
C ARG A 84 7.47 -8.13 10.54
N GLU A 85 8.11 -8.83 9.62
CA GLU A 85 9.40 -9.50 9.80
C GLU A 85 10.55 -8.56 9.44
#